data_AF-A0A7S3UQ17-F1
#
_entry.id   AF-A0A7S3UQ17-F1
#
_cell.length_a   1.000
_cell.length_b   1.000
_cell.length_c   1.000
_cell.angle_alpha   90.00
_cell.angle_beta   90.00
_cell.angle_gamma   90.00
#
_symmetry.space_group_name_H-M   'P 1'
#
loop_
_entity.id
_entity.type
_entity.pdbx_description
1 polymer ?
#
loop_
_entity_poly.entity_id
_entity_poly.type
_entity_poly.pdbx_seq_one_letter_code
_entity_poly.pdbx_strand_id
1 'polypeptide(L)'
;MSQLEMGYWGIRGLGSVLRMVFEYKEAQYTDVQFTDGAKWFKEKKPEILAKNPLANLPYVVDGDTVVCQTNAIMAYLGQKYDMEGKDARQKLRHLELLCEIYDVRNGMIELVY
;
A
#
# COMPACT_ATOMS: atom_id res chain seq x y z
N MET A 1 12.53 -4.85 17.21
CA MET A 1 12.09 -5.16 15.83
C MET A 1 10.97 -4.19 15.53
N SER A 2 11.13 -3.27 14.57
CA SER A 2 10.08 -2.33 14.22
C SER A 2 8.92 -3.09 13.56
N GLN A 3 7.73 -3.00 14.12
CA GLN A 3 6.53 -3.64 13.62
C GLN A 3 6.10 -2.96 12.31
N LEU A 4 5.80 -3.76 11.28
CA LEU A 4 5.25 -3.27 10.01
C LEU A 4 3.87 -2.65 10.28
N GLU A 5 3.63 -1.44 9.82
CA GLU A 5 2.33 -0.75 9.96
C GLU A 5 1.77 -0.46 8.56
N MET A 6 0.49 -0.76 8.33
CA MET A 6 -0.24 -0.34 7.14
C MET A 6 -1.44 0.49 7.58
N GLY A 7 -1.60 1.68 6.99
CA GLY A 7 -2.73 2.55 7.27
C GLY A 7 -3.61 2.77 6.07
N TYR A 8 -4.92 2.59 6.25
CA TYR A 8 -5.94 2.92 5.25
C TYR A 8 -7.30 3.18 5.91
N TRP A 9 -8.27 3.63 5.13
CA TRP A 9 -9.66 3.72 5.57
C TRP A 9 -10.18 2.35 6.04
N GLY A 10 -11.14 2.37 6.98
CA GLY A 10 -11.87 1.21 7.48
C GLY A 10 -12.86 0.60 6.47
N ILE A 11 -12.45 0.54 5.21
CA ILE A 11 -13.15 -0.07 4.08
C ILE A 11 -12.17 -0.96 3.30
N ARG A 12 -12.67 -1.68 2.29
CA ARG A 12 -11.80 -2.42 1.35
C ARG A 12 -10.92 -1.46 0.55
N GLY A 13 -11.52 -0.71 -0.38
CA GLY A 13 -10.84 0.32 -1.19
C GLY A 13 -9.48 -0.11 -1.74
N LEU A 14 -8.50 0.79 -1.73
CA LEU A 14 -7.12 0.51 -2.13
C LEU A 14 -6.31 -0.26 -1.07
N GLY A 15 -6.83 -0.35 0.17
CA GLY A 15 -6.14 -1.05 1.26
C GLY A 15 -6.33 -2.57 1.23
N SER A 16 -7.38 -3.08 0.58
CA SER A 16 -7.70 -4.51 0.58
C SER A 16 -6.59 -5.36 -0.05
N VAL A 17 -6.02 -4.93 -1.17
CA VAL A 17 -4.95 -5.66 -1.86
C VAL A 17 -3.70 -5.77 -0.98
N LEU A 18 -3.38 -4.74 -0.21
CA LEU A 18 -2.23 -4.74 0.69
C LEU A 18 -2.42 -5.75 1.84
N ARG A 19 -3.62 -5.77 2.44
CA ARG A 19 -3.97 -6.76 3.47
C ARG A 19 -3.83 -8.18 2.91
N MET A 20 -4.37 -8.44 1.72
CA MET A 20 -4.24 -9.75 1.06
C MET A 20 -2.78 -10.16 0.85
N VAL A 21 -1.90 -9.24 0.46
CA VAL A 21 -0.46 -9.52 0.31
C VAL A 21 0.17 -9.88 1.65
N PHE A 22 -0.16 -9.15 2.73
CA PHE A 22 0.37 -9.45 4.06
C PHE A 22 -0.12 -10.80 4.60
N GLU A 23 -1.41 -11.11 4.45
CA GLU A 23 -1.96 -12.41 4.85
C GLU A 23 -1.32 -13.55 4.02
N TYR A 24 -1.19 -13.38 2.70
CA TYR A 24 -0.56 -14.37 1.82
C TYR A 24 0.91 -14.65 2.20
N LYS A 25 1.62 -13.62 2.69
CA LYS A 25 3.00 -13.75 3.16
C LYS A 25 3.12 -14.03 4.65
N GLU A 26 2.00 -14.26 5.34
CA GLU A 26 1.92 -14.49 6.78
C GLU A 26 2.70 -13.41 7.57
N ALA A 27 2.74 -12.19 7.05
CA ALA A 27 3.51 -11.10 7.60
C ALA A 27 2.87 -10.61 8.91
N GLN A 28 3.70 -10.34 9.92
CA GLN A 28 3.23 -9.71 11.14
C GLN A 28 3.16 -8.18 10.92
N TYR A 29 1.95 -7.62 10.92
CA TYR A 29 1.72 -6.19 10.71
C TYR A 29 0.58 -5.65 11.56
N THR A 30 0.53 -4.34 11.74
CA THR A 30 -0.57 -3.62 12.34
C THR A 30 -1.42 -2.97 11.24
N ASP A 31 -2.69 -3.34 11.15
CA ASP A 31 -3.69 -2.71 10.27
C ASP A 31 -4.34 -1.51 10.99
N VAL A 32 -3.88 -0.31 10.67
CA VAL A 32 -4.43 0.95 11.19
C VAL A 32 -5.59 1.38 10.30
N GLN A 33 -6.81 1.12 10.78
CA GLN A 33 -8.03 1.47 10.07
C GLN A 33 -8.61 2.81 10.54
N PHE A 34 -8.66 3.79 9.63
CA PHE A 34 -9.29 5.07 9.89
C PHE A 34 -10.80 4.99 9.57
N THR A 35 -11.63 5.14 10.61
CA THR A 35 -13.09 5.32 10.47
C THR A 35 -13.51 6.78 10.68
N ASP A 36 -12.60 7.59 11.22
CA ASP A 36 -12.76 9.02 11.43
C ASP A 36 -11.69 9.78 10.65
N GLY A 37 -12.13 10.71 9.80
CA GLY A 37 -11.24 11.56 9.02
C GLY A 37 -10.34 12.44 9.89
N ALA A 38 -10.77 12.85 11.09
CA ALA A 38 -9.96 13.67 11.99
C ALA A 38 -8.68 12.93 12.41
N LYS A 39 -8.79 11.64 12.76
CA LYS A 39 -7.64 10.78 13.10
C LYS A 39 -6.62 10.70 11.98
N TRP A 40 -7.09 10.65 10.73
CA TRP A 40 -6.18 10.70 9.59
C TRP A 40 -5.59 12.11 9.42
N PHE A 41 -6.42 13.11 9.15
CA PHE A 41 -5.96 14.43 8.70
C PHE A 41 -5.23 15.24 9.77
N LYS A 42 -5.60 15.10 11.05
CA LYS A 42 -5.06 15.93 12.15
C LYS A 42 -3.98 15.22 12.97
N GLU A 43 -3.99 13.89 13.03
CA GLU A 43 -3.07 13.13 13.88
C GLU A 43 -2.04 12.39 13.02
N LYS A 44 -2.47 11.37 12.27
CA LYS A 44 -1.51 10.48 11.59
C LYS A 44 -0.87 11.09 10.34
N LYS A 45 -1.62 11.82 9.52
CA LYS A 45 -1.10 12.40 8.27
C LYS A 45 0.09 13.34 8.51
N PRO A 46 0.09 14.25 9.50
CA PRO A 46 1.28 15.02 9.86
C PRO A 46 2.53 14.18 10.18
N GLU A 47 2.38 13.07 10.91
CA GLU A 47 3.49 12.15 11.22
C GLU A 47 4.07 11.51 9.95
N ILE A 48 3.20 11.05 9.04
CA ILE A 48 3.62 10.49 7.75
C ILE A 48 4.26 11.56 6.88
N LEU A 49 3.71 12.77 6.86
CA LEU A 49 4.21 13.90 6.07
C LEU A 49 5.63 14.32 6.48
N ALA A 50 5.94 14.24 7.78
CA ALA A 50 7.29 14.51 8.29
C ALA A 50 8.35 13.52 7.76
N LYS A 51 7.94 12.31 7.35
CA LYS A 51 8.83 11.27 6.83
C LYS A 51 8.75 11.11 5.31
N ASN A 52 7.59 11.38 4.71
CA ASN A 52 7.35 11.26 3.29
C ASN A 52 6.45 12.42 2.81
N PRO A 53 6.94 13.32 1.93
CA PRO A 53 6.18 14.49 1.46
C PRO A 53 4.93 14.11 0.64
N LEU A 54 4.83 12.87 0.15
CA LEU A 54 3.69 12.35 -0.60
C LEU A 54 2.65 11.67 0.32
N ALA A 55 2.62 12.04 1.61
CA ALA A 55 1.74 11.46 2.62
C ALA A 55 0.28 11.37 2.15
N ASN A 56 -0.16 10.14 1.92
CA ASN A 56 -1.51 9.82 1.50
C ASN A 56 -1.89 8.41 2.00
N LEU A 57 -3.18 8.08 1.89
CA LEU A 57 -3.67 6.73 2.12
C LEU A 57 -3.75 5.96 0.78
N PRO A 58 -3.35 4.68 0.73
CA PRO A 58 -2.68 3.94 1.81
C PRO A 58 -1.23 4.39 2.03
N TYR A 59 -0.72 4.11 3.23
CA TYR A 59 0.71 4.16 3.55
C TYR A 59 1.17 2.84 4.17
N VAL A 60 2.48 2.57 4.09
CA VAL A 60 3.17 1.50 4.82
C VAL A 60 4.40 2.07 5.52
N VAL A 61 4.55 1.76 6.81
CA VAL A 61 5.75 2.04 7.60
C VAL A 61 6.47 0.72 7.89
N ASP A 62 7.71 0.61 7.44
CA ASP A 62 8.60 -0.52 7.72
C ASP A 62 9.91 -0.01 8.30
N GLY A 63 9.99 0.02 9.63
CA GLY A 63 11.11 0.66 10.33
C GLY A 63 11.23 2.14 9.97
N ASP A 64 12.36 2.52 9.37
CA ASP A 64 12.61 3.90 8.94
C ASP A 64 12.03 4.21 7.56
N THR A 65 11.58 3.19 6.82
CA THR A 65 11.03 3.36 5.47
C THR A 65 9.54 3.67 5.54
N VAL A 66 9.11 4.76 4.90
CA VAL A 66 7.70 5.13 4.75
C VAL A 66 7.34 5.24 3.28
N VAL A 67 6.44 4.38 2.83
CA VAL A 67 5.98 4.33 1.43
C VAL A 67 4.51 4.76 1.37
N CYS A 68 4.21 5.67 0.45
CA CYS A 68 2.86 6.08 0.09
C CYS A 68 2.64 5.80 -1.41
N GLN A 69 1.41 5.97 -1.90
CA GLN A 69 0.96 5.60 -3.26
C GLN A 69 0.85 4.09 -3.46
N THR A 70 -0.35 3.61 -3.81
CA THR A 70 -0.67 2.17 -3.84
C THR A 70 0.30 1.35 -4.69
N ASN A 71 0.61 1.79 -5.92
CA ASN A 71 1.53 1.03 -6.78
C ASN A 71 2.98 1.06 -6.28
N ALA A 72 3.43 2.15 -5.65
CA ALA A 72 4.76 2.21 -5.07
C ALA A 72 4.88 1.26 -3.86
N ILE A 73 3.84 1.20 -3.03
CA ILE A 73 3.74 0.22 -1.93
C ILE A 73 3.76 -1.20 -2.47
N MET A 74 2.96 -1.51 -3.50
CA MET A 74 2.93 -2.84 -4.10
C MET A 74 4.28 -3.26 -4.68
N ALA A 75 4.98 -2.35 -5.38
CA ALA A 75 6.32 -2.61 -5.88
C ALA A 75 7.32 -2.86 -4.73
N TYR A 76 7.27 -2.03 -3.69
CA TYR A 76 8.10 -2.20 -2.49
C TYR A 76 7.86 -3.54 -1.79
N LEU A 77 6.60 -3.94 -1.59
CA LEU A 77 6.26 -5.25 -1.02
C LEU A 77 6.68 -6.41 -1.94
N GLY A 78 6.57 -6.20 -3.25
CA GLY A 78 7.05 -7.13 -4.27
C GLY A 78 8.53 -7.42 -4.13
N GLN A 79 9.34 -6.39 -3.92
CA GLN A 79 10.76 -6.53 -3.64
C GLN A 79 11.02 -7.20 -2.28
N LYS A 80 10.35 -6.72 -1.22
CA LYS A 80 10.54 -7.19 0.17
C LYS A 80 10.25 -8.69 0.33
N TYR A 81 9.25 -9.20 -0.39
CA TYR A 81 8.80 -10.58 -0.27
C TYR A 81 9.15 -11.47 -1.48
N ASP A 82 10.07 -11.01 -2.34
CA ASP A 82 10.54 -11.72 -3.53
C ASP A 82 9.39 -12.17 -4.47
N MET A 83 8.45 -11.24 -4.74
CA MET A 83 7.28 -11.45 -5.60
C MET A 83 7.35 -10.69 -6.94
N GLU A 84 8.39 -9.86 -7.14
CA GLU A 84 8.52 -9.04 -8.36
C GLU A 84 9.16 -9.76 -9.55
N GLY A 85 9.59 -11.02 -9.38
CA GLY A 85 10.28 -11.80 -10.41
C GLY A 85 11.81 -11.80 -10.24
N LYS A 86 12.47 -12.74 -10.92
CA LYS A 86 13.89 -13.08 -10.68
C LYS A 86 14.86 -12.32 -11.60
N ASP A 87 14.39 -11.86 -12.74
CA ASP A 87 15.19 -11.17 -13.74
C ASP A 87 14.54 -9.85 -14.20
N ALA A 88 15.32 -9.02 -14.90
CA ALA A 88 14.88 -7.70 -15.34
C ALA A 88 13.62 -7.73 -16.23
N ARG A 89 13.46 -8.77 -17.05
CA ARG A 89 12.30 -8.91 -17.94
C ARG A 89 11.05 -9.27 -17.14
N GLN A 90 11.17 -10.14 -16.16
CA GLN A 90 10.07 -10.49 -15.26
C GLN A 90 9.65 -9.29 -14.41
N LYS A 91 10.61 -8.53 -13.86
CA LYS A 91 10.33 -7.31 -13.09
C LYS A 91 9.62 -6.25 -13.92
N LEU A 92 10.01 -6.06 -15.18
CA LEU A 92 9.33 -5.15 -16.09
C LEU A 92 7.87 -5.58 -16.31
N ARG A 93 7.63 -6.85 -16.63
CA ARG A 93 6.26 -7.38 -16.83
C ARG A 93 5.41 -7.30 -15.57
N HIS A 94 6.01 -7.50 -14.39
CA HIS A 94 5.34 -7.32 -13.11
C HIS A 94 4.84 -5.88 -12.93
N LEU A 95 5.68 -4.89 -13.26
CA LEU A 95 5.29 -3.47 -13.20
C LEU A 95 4.21 -3.11 -14.22
N GLU A 96 4.32 -3.61 -15.45
CA GLU A 96 3.27 -3.43 -16.48
C GLU A 96 1.92 -3.98 -15.99
N LEU A 97 1.92 -5.20 -15.42
CA LEU A 97 0.72 -5.83 -14.88
C LEU A 97 0.14 -5.04 -13.70
N LEU A 98 0.99 -4.52 -12.81
CA LEU A 98 0.57 -3.68 -11.70
C LEU A 98 -0.16 -2.42 -12.18
N CYS A 99 0.34 -1.77 -13.23
CA CYS A 99 -0.31 -0.61 -13.85
C CYS A 99 -1.65 -1.00 -14.49
N GLU A 100 -1.69 -2.05 -15.30
CA GLU A 100 -2.91 -2.49 -15.99
C GLU A 100 -4.01 -2.90 -15.00
N ILE A 101 -3.67 -3.61 -13.92
CA ILE A 101 -4.64 -3.96 -12.85
C ILE A 101 -5.19 -2.70 -12.19
N TYR A 102 -4.37 -1.66 -12.01
CA TYR A 102 -4.81 -0.39 -11.44
C TYR A 102 -5.79 0.33 -12.37
N ASP A 103 -5.54 0.32 -13.68
CA ASP A 103 -6.44 0.88 -14.69
C ASP A 103 -7.77 0.13 -14.74
N VAL A 104 -7.75 -1.20 -14.78
CA VAL A 104 -8.95 -2.05 -14.70
C VAL A 104 -9.74 -1.75 -13.43
N ARG A 105 -9.05 -1.64 -12.28
CA ARG A 105 -9.68 -1.29 -11.01
C ARG A 105 -10.36 0.08 -11.07
N ASN A 106 -9.72 1.08 -11.67
CA ASN A 106 -10.31 2.41 -11.78
C ASN A 106 -11.54 2.41 -12.68
N GLY A 107 -11.48 1.73 -13.83
CA GLY A 107 -12.65 1.56 -14.71
C GLY A 107 -13.80 0.82 -14.00
N MET A 108 -13.50 -0.18 -13.18
CA MET A 108 -14.52 -0.86 -12.37
C MET A 108 -15.15 0.09 -11.34
N ILE A 109 -14.37 0.94 -10.68
CA ILE A 109 -14.91 1.90 -9.71
C ILE A 109 -15.86 2.89 -10.40
N GLU A 110 -15.50 3.42 -11.57
CA GLU A 110 -16.37 4.31 -12.35
C GLU A 110 -17.68 3.66 -12.77
N LEU A 111 -17.70 2.33 -12.94
CA LEU A 111 -18.91 1.60 -13.32
C LEU A 111 -19.85 1.36 -12.12
N VAL A 112 -19.31 1.16 -10.91
CA VAL A 112 -20.08 0.64 -9.77
C VAL A 112 -20.26 1.64 -8.62
N TYR A 113 -19.71 2.84 -8.73
CA TYR A 113 -19.88 3.96 -7.79
C TYR A 113 -20.35 5.21 -8.52
#